data_AF-A0A9E7K419-F1
#
_entry.id   AF-A0A9E7K419-F1
#
_cell.length_a   1.000
_cell.length_b   1.000
_cell.length_c   1.000
_cell.angle_alpha   90.00
_cell.angle_beta   90.00
_cell.angle_gamma   90.00
#
_symmetry.space_group_name_H-M   'P 1'
#
loop_
_entity.id
_entity.type
_entity.pdbx_description
1 polymer ?
#
loop_
_entity_poly.entity_id
_entity_poly.type
_entity_poly.pdbx_seq_one_letter_code
_entity_poly.pdbx_strand_id
1 'polypeptide(L)'
;MGCDSACLIFVLVLLPCSAMACDRCVHQARAGHVSSSAFSVGACGYGSLALGFSGGYVAAAGSALHRGGVGCGACFQVRCKNTKICSSGGVKVILTDLNKISDTDLALNRPAYAAMARYGMAKELKKLGIVDVEYKRIPCEYNKNLSIRVEEKSQSPNYLAIKFLYQGGQTDIEAVDVARVVKRLTRTGSLPIEPEC
;
A
#
# COMPACT_ATOMS: atom_id res chain seq x y z
N MET A 1 50.33 -10.97 -48.71
CA MET A 1 49.65 -9.70 -49.09
C MET A 1 48.17 -9.98 -49.15
N GLY A 2 47.37 -9.18 -48.44
CA GLY A 2 45.92 -9.35 -48.31
C GLY A 2 45.46 -9.45 -46.86
N CYS A 3 45.79 -8.43 -46.05
CA CYS A 3 44.97 -8.03 -44.91
C CYS A 3 43.68 -7.46 -45.51
N ASP A 4 42.50 -7.84 -45.01
CA ASP A 4 41.39 -6.89 -44.90
C ASP A 4 40.38 -7.39 -43.86
N SER A 5 40.53 -6.79 -42.67
CA SER A 5 39.50 -6.46 -41.68
C SER A 5 38.35 -7.45 -41.49
N ALA A 6 38.61 -8.50 -40.71
CA ALA A 6 37.56 -9.11 -39.90
C ALA A 6 37.12 -8.07 -38.85
N CYS A 7 36.06 -7.34 -39.18
CA CYS A 7 35.39 -6.43 -38.26
C CYS A 7 34.84 -7.28 -37.10
N LEU A 8 35.56 -7.28 -35.97
CA LEU A 8 35.10 -7.77 -34.69
C LEU A 8 33.83 -6.99 -34.32
N ILE A 9 32.67 -7.50 -34.71
CA ILE A 9 31.41 -7.07 -34.13
C ILE A 9 31.39 -7.63 -32.71
N PHE A 10 32.04 -6.90 -31.81
CA PHE A 10 31.83 -7.02 -30.38
C PHE A 10 30.40 -6.54 -30.14
N VAL A 11 29.43 -7.46 -30.29
CA VAL A 11 28.09 -7.25 -29.76
C VAL A 11 28.29 -7.19 -28.25
N LEU A 12 28.59 -5.98 -27.75
CA LEU A 12 28.26 -5.59 -26.39
C LEU A 12 26.75 -5.79 -26.31
N VAL A 13 26.36 -7.01 -25.94
CA VAL A 13 25.06 -7.25 -25.33
C VAL A 13 25.14 -6.44 -24.04
N LEU A 14 24.85 -5.14 -24.17
CA LEU A 14 24.34 -4.35 -23.08
C LEU A 14 23.11 -5.13 -22.65
N LEU A 15 23.28 -6.07 -21.72
CA LEU A 15 22.17 -6.54 -20.91
C LEU A 15 21.56 -5.23 -20.43
N PRO A 16 20.36 -4.85 -20.91
CA PRO A 16 19.67 -3.79 -20.22
C PRO A 16 19.52 -4.38 -18.84
N CYS A 17 20.23 -3.82 -17.86
CA CYS A 17 19.79 -3.92 -16.49
C CYS A 17 18.44 -3.25 -16.54
N SER A 18 17.41 -4.02 -16.89
CA SER A 18 16.04 -3.62 -16.72
C SER A 18 16.03 -3.32 -15.24
N ALA A 19 16.01 -2.02 -14.92
CA ALA A 19 15.68 -1.54 -13.60
C ALA A 19 14.21 -1.93 -13.39
N MET A 20 13.97 -3.22 -13.25
CA MET A 20 12.82 -3.76 -12.56
C MET A 20 12.94 -3.08 -11.21
N ALA A 21 12.05 -2.12 -10.96
CA ALA A 21 11.93 -1.48 -9.67
C ALA A 21 11.89 -2.63 -8.65
N CYS A 22 12.98 -2.78 -7.91
CA CYS A 22 13.18 -3.92 -7.05
C CYS A 22 12.32 -3.65 -5.82
N ASP A 23 11.12 -4.21 -5.81
CA ASP A 23 10.16 -4.08 -4.71
C ASP A 23 10.71 -4.56 -3.36
N ARG A 24 11.80 -5.34 -3.37
CA ARG A 24 12.51 -5.82 -2.18
C ARG A 24 13.72 -5.00 -1.78
N CYS A 25 14.11 -4.02 -2.59
CA CYS A 25 15.30 -3.23 -2.34
C CYS A 25 15.06 -2.17 -1.27
N VAL A 26 16.14 -1.76 -0.62
CA VAL A 26 16.11 -0.69 0.36
C VAL A 26 16.22 0.64 -0.38
N HIS A 27 15.25 1.51 -0.17
CA HIS A 27 15.18 2.83 -0.75
C HIS A 27 15.49 3.89 0.29
N GLN A 28 16.06 4.99 -0.17
CA GLN A 28 16.37 6.16 0.63
C GLN A 28 15.21 7.16 0.52
N ALA A 29 14.85 7.81 1.62
CA ALA A 29 13.79 8.80 1.68
C ALA A 29 14.01 9.79 2.84
N ARG A 30 13.20 10.84 2.86
CA ARG A 30 13.01 11.72 4.01
C ARG A 30 11.64 11.48 4.64
N ALA A 31 11.61 11.36 5.96
CA ALA A 31 10.36 11.17 6.70
C ALA A 31 10.15 12.21 7.78
N GLY A 32 8.90 12.66 7.91
CA GLY A 32 8.43 13.51 9.00
C GLY A 32 7.28 12.88 9.77
N HIS A 33 6.68 13.65 10.68
CA HIS A 33 5.53 13.18 11.46
C HIS A 33 4.31 14.10 11.39
N VAL A 34 3.12 13.52 11.40
CA VAL A 34 1.83 14.23 11.46
C VAL A 34 0.92 13.63 12.54
N SER A 35 -0.13 14.34 12.94
CA SER A 35 -1.09 13.82 13.93
C SER A 35 -1.83 12.60 13.39
N SER A 36 -2.11 11.62 14.25
CA SER A 36 -2.85 10.41 13.85
C SER A 36 -4.25 10.74 13.27
N SER A 37 -4.87 11.84 13.71
CA SER A 37 -6.15 12.32 13.19
C SER A 37 -6.13 12.67 11.71
N ALA A 38 -4.97 13.03 11.15
CA ALA A 38 -4.86 13.33 9.71
C ALA A 38 -5.21 12.10 8.84
N PHE A 39 -4.97 10.90 9.37
CA PHE A 39 -5.20 9.64 8.64
C PHE A 39 -6.66 9.19 8.63
N SER A 40 -7.52 9.77 9.47
CA SER A 40 -8.95 9.46 9.48
C SER A 40 -9.68 9.93 8.22
N VAL A 41 -9.05 10.77 7.39
CA VAL A 41 -9.61 11.29 6.13
C VAL A 41 -8.60 11.11 4.98
N GLY A 42 -7.76 10.07 5.08
CA GLY A 42 -6.71 9.83 4.09
C GLY A 42 -7.24 9.45 2.72
N ALA A 43 -6.43 9.68 1.68
CA ALA A 43 -6.72 9.43 0.27
C ALA A 43 -7.10 7.97 -0.04
N CYS A 44 -6.63 7.00 0.76
CA CYS A 44 -7.03 5.59 0.61
C CYS A 44 -8.45 5.30 1.11
N GLY A 45 -9.08 6.25 1.80
CA GLY A 45 -10.47 6.17 2.23
C GLY A 45 -10.73 5.21 3.39
N TYR A 46 -9.73 4.68 4.10
CA TYR A 46 -9.98 3.77 5.22
C TYR A 46 -10.75 4.42 6.39
N GLY A 47 -10.83 5.75 6.44
CA GLY A 47 -11.55 6.45 7.49
C GLY A 47 -10.90 6.23 8.85
N SER A 48 -11.72 6.15 9.90
CA SER A 48 -11.26 5.79 11.25
C SER A 48 -10.66 4.37 11.35
N LEU A 49 -10.92 3.48 10.38
CA LEU A 49 -10.34 2.14 10.37
C LEU A 49 -8.83 2.15 10.11
N ALA A 50 -8.27 3.22 9.52
CA ALA A 50 -6.84 3.34 9.23
C ALA A 50 -5.98 3.05 10.46
N LEU A 51 -6.36 3.61 11.62
CA LEU A 51 -5.64 3.45 12.89
C LEU A 51 -5.86 2.08 13.55
N GLY A 52 -6.80 1.28 13.04
CA GLY A 52 -7.00 -0.10 13.46
C GLY A 52 -6.02 -1.08 12.78
N PHE A 53 -5.29 -0.64 11.76
CA PHE A 53 -4.30 -1.48 11.07
C PHE A 53 -2.92 -1.39 11.71
N SER A 54 -2.13 -2.46 11.58
CA SER A 54 -0.69 -2.48 11.93
C SER A 54 -0.36 -1.89 13.32
N GLY A 55 -1.18 -2.17 14.34
CA GLY A 55 -0.98 -1.64 15.69
C GLY A 55 -1.13 -0.11 15.79
N GLY A 56 -1.79 0.52 14.82
CA GLY A 56 -1.96 1.96 14.72
C GLY A 56 -0.79 2.70 14.06
N TYR A 57 0.16 1.99 13.44
CA TYR A 57 1.27 2.60 12.71
C TYR A 57 0.95 2.77 11.23
N VAL A 58 0.68 4.02 10.85
CA VAL A 58 0.25 4.40 9.51
C VAL A 58 1.17 5.48 8.92
N ALA A 59 1.22 5.53 7.59
CA ALA A 59 1.98 6.52 6.85
C ALA A 59 1.19 7.06 5.65
N ALA A 60 1.51 8.29 5.27
CA ALA A 60 1.19 8.87 3.98
C ALA A 60 2.47 8.84 3.14
N ALA A 61 2.36 8.52 1.86
CA ALA A 61 3.52 8.46 0.97
C ALA A 61 3.32 9.31 -0.28
N GLY A 62 4.42 9.80 -0.84
CA GLY A 62 4.41 10.54 -2.10
C GLY A 62 3.81 9.73 -3.26
N SER A 63 3.52 10.43 -4.35
CA SER A 63 2.82 9.86 -5.52
C SER A 63 3.44 8.58 -6.08
N ALA A 64 4.77 8.46 -6.02
CA ALA A 64 5.50 7.28 -6.51
C ALA A 64 5.14 5.98 -5.74
N LEU A 65 4.89 6.07 -4.43
CA LEU A 65 4.48 4.92 -3.62
C LEU A 65 2.95 4.79 -3.55
N HIS A 66 2.23 5.91 -3.52
CA HIS A 66 0.77 5.92 -3.54
C HIS A 66 0.20 5.33 -4.85
N ARG A 67 0.86 5.56 -6.00
CA ARG A 67 0.52 4.98 -7.31
C ARG A 67 -0.96 5.12 -7.67
N GLY A 68 -1.52 6.32 -7.51
CA GLY A 68 -2.94 6.58 -7.78
C GLY A 68 -3.92 5.78 -6.92
N GLY A 69 -3.46 5.19 -5.81
CA GLY A 69 -4.26 4.35 -4.91
C GLY A 69 -3.87 2.88 -4.92
N VAL A 70 -3.09 2.41 -5.91
CA VAL A 70 -2.61 1.01 -5.95
C VAL A 70 -1.70 0.69 -4.76
N GLY A 71 -0.99 1.69 -4.21
CA GLY A 71 -0.19 1.52 -2.99
C GLY A 71 -1.00 1.48 -1.69
N CYS A 72 -2.30 1.78 -1.72
CA CYS A 72 -3.11 1.79 -0.51
C CYS A 72 -3.16 0.39 0.13
N GLY A 73 -2.89 0.34 1.43
CA GLY A 73 -2.82 -0.90 2.18
C GLY A 73 -1.47 -1.63 2.10
N ALA A 74 -0.50 -1.14 1.31
CA ALA A 74 0.84 -1.70 1.26
C ALA A 74 1.62 -1.46 2.56
N CYS A 75 2.43 -2.43 2.96
CA CYS A 75 3.24 -2.37 4.18
C CYS A 75 4.71 -2.06 3.87
N PHE A 76 5.30 -1.23 4.71
CA PHE A 76 6.69 -0.82 4.60
C PHE A 76 7.41 -0.97 5.94
N GLN A 77 8.65 -1.45 5.89
CA GLN A 77 9.58 -1.32 7.00
C GLN A 77 10.31 0.01 6.81
N VAL A 78 10.27 0.90 7.81
CA VAL A 78 10.89 2.23 7.76
C VAL A 78 11.87 2.38 8.92
N ARG A 79 13.10 2.80 8.63
CA ARG A 79 14.19 2.94 9.61
C ARG A 79 14.91 4.26 9.42
N CYS A 80 15.04 5.07 10.49
CA CYS A 80 15.87 6.26 10.43
C CYS A 80 17.37 5.94 10.54
N LYS A 81 18.21 6.74 9.87
CA LYS A 81 19.64 6.44 9.69
C LYS A 81 20.52 6.77 10.90
N ASN A 82 20.09 7.67 11.77
CA ASN A 82 20.91 8.12 12.89
C ASN A 82 21.04 7.00 13.94
N THR A 83 22.11 6.21 13.84
CA THR A 83 22.39 5.05 14.72
C THR A 83 22.70 5.42 16.16
N LYS A 84 22.64 6.68 16.58
CA LYS A 84 22.68 7.07 18.00
C LYS A 84 21.28 7.19 18.62
N ILE A 85 20.27 7.43 17.78
CA ILE A 85 18.88 7.72 18.19
C ILE A 85 17.94 6.59 17.72
N CYS A 86 18.17 6.08 16.52
CA CYS A 86 17.31 5.13 15.84
C CYS A 86 17.56 3.69 16.30
N SER A 87 16.48 2.90 16.29
CA SER A 87 16.51 1.45 16.37
C SER A 87 17.03 0.87 15.05
N SER A 88 17.77 -0.24 15.11
CA SER A 88 18.21 -0.96 13.91
C SER A 88 17.06 -1.66 13.17
N GLY A 89 15.96 -1.96 13.87
CA GLY A 89 14.76 -2.57 13.31
C GLY A 89 13.86 -1.56 12.61
N GLY A 90 13.72 -0.34 13.13
CA GLY A 90 12.74 0.64 12.65
C GLY A 90 11.30 0.24 12.99
N VAL A 91 10.34 0.66 12.18
CA VAL A 91 8.89 0.45 12.38
C VAL A 91 8.22 -0.10 11.11
N LYS A 92 7.25 -1.00 11.29
CA LYS A 92 6.34 -1.44 10.22
C LYS A 92 5.15 -0.48 10.15
N VAL A 93 4.91 0.08 8.99
CA VAL A 93 3.76 0.97 8.73
C VAL A 93 2.92 0.47 7.57
N ILE A 94 1.65 0.83 7.57
CA ILE A 94 0.74 0.67 6.43
C ILE A 94 0.50 2.02 5.75
N LEU A 95 0.50 2.01 4.42
CA LEU A 95 0.20 3.19 3.61
C LEU A 95 -1.31 3.41 3.54
N THR A 96 -1.79 4.52 4.11
CA THR A 96 -3.22 4.83 4.20
C THR A 96 -3.59 6.20 3.62
N ASP A 97 -2.61 6.96 3.12
CA ASP A 97 -2.83 8.31 2.63
C ASP A 97 -1.77 8.73 1.58
N LEU A 98 -2.06 9.80 0.86
CA LEU A 98 -1.16 10.46 -0.08
C LEU A 98 -0.45 11.62 0.63
N ASN A 99 0.87 11.59 0.67
CA ASN A 99 1.65 12.72 1.17
C ASN A 99 1.74 13.81 0.09
N LYS A 100 1.20 14.98 0.40
CA LYS A 100 1.29 16.18 -0.46
C LYS A 100 2.37 17.17 -0.01
N ILE A 101 3.12 16.84 1.06
CA ILE A 101 4.16 17.70 1.62
C ILE A 101 5.44 17.53 0.78
N SER A 102 5.93 18.63 0.19
CA SER A 102 7.07 18.62 -0.75
C SER A 102 8.38 18.09 -0.15
N ASP A 103 8.60 18.31 1.14
CA ASP A 103 9.93 18.12 1.75
C ASP A 103 10.13 16.71 2.33
N THR A 104 9.15 15.82 2.17
CA THR A 104 9.16 14.46 2.73
C THR A 104 8.56 13.47 1.74
N ASP A 105 9.19 12.31 1.60
CA ASP A 105 8.61 11.20 0.82
C ASP A 105 7.56 10.44 1.64
N LEU A 106 7.74 10.41 2.98
CA LEU A 106 6.88 9.74 3.93
C LEU A 106 6.47 10.67 5.08
N ALA A 107 5.17 10.73 5.38
CA ALA A 107 4.66 11.35 6.59
C ALA A 107 4.09 10.24 7.49
N LEU A 108 4.76 9.96 8.60
CA LEU A 108 4.36 8.94 9.57
C LEU A 108 3.40 9.55 10.59
N ASN A 109 2.48 8.77 11.15
CA ASN A 109 1.82 9.25 12.37
C ASN A 109 2.82 9.32 13.54
N ARG A 110 2.56 10.22 14.51
CA ARG A 110 3.47 10.43 15.66
C ARG A 110 3.89 9.13 16.38
N PRO A 111 2.99 8.16 16.65
CA PRO A 111 3.39 6.88 17.24
C PRO A 111 4.38 6.08 16.37
N ALA A 112 4.15 5.97 15.06
CA ALA A 112 5.07 5.26 14.17
C ALA A 112 6.42 5.98 14.08
N TYR A 113 6.41 7.31 13.99
CA TYR A 113 7.64 8.10 13.96
C TYR A 113 8.47 7.90 15.23
N ALA A 114 7.83 7.91 16.41
CA ALA A 114 8.50 7.63 17.68
C ALA A 114 9.03 6.19 17.77
N ALA A 115 8.32 5.22 17.21
CA ALA A 115 8.72 3.81 17.22
C ALA A 115 9.97 3.50 16.38
N MET A 116 10.41 4.42 15.50
CA MET A 116 11.72 4.31 14.84
C MET A 116 12.90 4.52 15.81
N ALA A 117 12.67 5.20 16.95
CA ALA A 117 13.72 5.46 17.93
C ALA A 117 14.03 4.20 18.75
N ARG A 118 15.25 4.12 19.29
CA ARG A 118 15.56 3.17 20.36
C ARG A 118 14.86 3.59 21.65
N TYR A 119 14.80 2.66 22.60
CA TYR A 119 14.23 2.92 23.93
C TYR A 119 14.80 4.20 24.55
N GLY A 120 13.92 5.08 25.04
CA GLY A 120 14.29 6.35 25.65
C GLY A 120 14.58 7.52 24.69
N MET A 121 14.73 7.28 23.38
CA MET A 121 15.20 8.32 22.43
C MET A 121 14.10 8.94 21.55
N ALA A 122 12.84 8.61 21.80
CA ALA A 122 11.72 9.10 20.99
C ALA A 122 11.57 10.63 21.03
N LYS A 123 11.90 11.27 22.16
CA LYS A 123 11.84 12.72 22.32
C LYS A 123 12.94 13.41 21.49
N GLU A 124 14.13 12.83 21.47
CA GLU A 124 15.29 13.29 20.71
C GLU A 124 15.00 13.17 19.21
N LEU A 125 14.45 12.02 18.77
CA LEU A 125 14.04 11.82 17.38
C LEU A 125 12.98 12.84 16.95
N LYS A 126 12.00 13.13 17.83
CA LYS A 126 10.96 14.13 17.57
C LYS A 126 11.53 15.54 17.40
N LYS A 127 12.57 15.93 18.15
CA LYS A 127 13.22 17.24 18.01
C LYS A 127 13.86 17.45 16.65
N LEU A 128 14.25 16.37 15.95
CA LEU A 128 14.83 16.46 14.61
C LEU A 128 13.80 16.82 13.53
N GLY A 129 12.50 16.59 13.78
CA GLY A 129 11.42 16.91 12.84
C GLY A 129 11.41 16.00 11.61
N ILE A 130 12.21 16.34 10.59
CA ILE A 130 12.37 15.54 9.37
C ILE A 130 13.73 14.83 9.44
N VAL A 131 13.74 13.53 9.19
CA VAL A 131 14.96 12.70 9.22
C VAL A 131 15.14 11.89 7.95
N ASP A 132 16.39 11.60 7.63
CA ASP A 132 16.71 10.62 6.60
C ASP A 132 16.36 9.22 7.08
N VAL A 133 15.62 8.51 6.23
CA VAL A 133 15.19 7.14 6.45
C VAL A 133 15.57 6.24 5.30
N GLU A 134 15.58 4.96 5.62
CA GLU A 134 15.55 3.86 4.69
C GLU A 134 14.19 3.18 4.80
N TYR A 135 13.61 2.81 3.66
CA TYR A 135 12.39 2.02 3.65
C TYR A 135 12.47 0.88 2.65
N LYS A 136 11.70 -0.18 2.90
CA LYS A 136 11.50 -1.29 1.97
C LYS A 136 10.08 -1.80 2.07
N ARG A 137 9.51 -2.24 0.95
CA ARG A 137 8.21 -2.91 0.95
C ARG A 137 8.35 -4.27 1.61
N ILE A 138 7.38 -4.63 2.45
CA ILE A 138 7.34 -5.91 3.16
C ILE A 138 5.94 -6.53 3.09
N PRO A 139 5.80 -7.84 3.29
CA PRO A 139 4.49 -8.46 3.39
C PRO A 139 3.61 -7.86 4.50
N CYS A 140 2.36 -7.58 4.15
CA CYS A 140 1.33 -7.30 5.14
C CYS A 140 0.84 -8.61 5.77
N GLU A 141 0.73 -8.61 7.10
CA GLU A 141 0.31 -9.78 7.88
C GLU A 141 -0.94 -9.38 8.67
N TYR A 142 -2.02 -10.12 8.45
CA TYR A 142 -3.30 -9.90 9.11
C TYR A 142 -3.80 -11.23 9.67
N ASN A 143 -4.33 -11.20 10.89
CA ASN A 143 -5.07 -12.34 11.48
C ASN A 143 -6.53 -12.38 10.99
N LYS A 144 -6.76 -11.91 9.76
CA LYS A 144 -8.07 -11.75 9.12
C LYS A 144 -7.93 -12.07 7.64
N ASN A 145 -9.01 -12.58 7.04
CA ASN A 145 -9.06 -12.80 5.61
C ASN A 145 -9.29 -11.47 4.87
N LEU A 146 -8.93 -11.46 3.57
CA LEU A 146 -9.33 -10.40 2.65
C LEU A 146 -10.83 -10.16 2.78
N SER A 147 -11.20 -8.91 3.07
CA SER A 147 -12.58 -8.52 3.29
C SER A 147 -12.96 -7.39 2.33
N ILE A 148 -14.20 -7.40 1.88
CA ILE A 148 -14.76 -6.36 1.02
C ILE A 148 -15.82 -5.63 1.82
N ARG A 149 -15.70 -4.30 1.90
CA ARG A 149 -16.69 -3.43 2.53
C ARG A 149 -17.43 -2.64 1.47
N VAL A 150 -18.76 -2.66 1.52
CA VAL A 150 -19.61 -1.75 0.73
C VAL A 150 -19.64 -0.40 1.42
N GLU A 151 -19.33 0.64 0.66
CA GLU A 151 -19.27 2.01 1.16
C GLU A 151 -20.67 2.61 1.23
N GLU A 152 -20.91 3.49 2.20
CA GLU A 152 -22.20 4.16 2.43
C GLU A 152 -22.68 4.95 1.21
N LYS A 153 -21.75 5.48 0.42
CA LYS A 153 -22.05 6.19 -0.83
C LYS A 153 -22.56 5.28 -1.96
N SER A 154 -22.55 3.95 -1.79
CA SER A 154 -23.10 3.02 -2.78
C SER A 154 -24.60 3.20 -2.90
N GLN A 155 -25.10 3.18 -4.13
CA GLN A 155 -26.52 3.41 -4.43
C GLN A 155 -27.00 2.30 -5.36
N SER A 156 -27.68 1.31 -4.80
CA SER A 156 -28.32 0.25 -5.59
C SER A 156 -29.47 0.84 -6.43
N PRO A 157 -29.62 0.46 -7.72
CA PRO A 157 -28.86 -0.57 -8.43
C PRO A 157 -27.66 -0.04 -9.26
N ASN A 158 -27.45 1.28 -9.30
CA ASN A 158 -26.65 1.93 -10.35
C ASN A 158 -25.19 2.20 -9.97
N TYR A 159 -24.85 2.20 -8.68
CA TYR A 159 -23.52 2.55 -8.20
C TYR A 159 -23.09 1.65 -7.05
N LEU A 160 -21.99 0.92 -7.25
CA LEU A 160 -21.36 0.10 -6.24
C LEU A 160 -19.98 0.70 -5.93
N ALA A 161 -19.79 1.15 -4.69
CA ALA A 161 -18.49 1.54 -4.18
C ALA A 161 -18.06 0.55 -3.10
N ILE A 162 -16.91 -0.07 -3.31
CA ILE A 162 -16.35 -1.04 -2.35
C ILE A 162 -14.91 -0.67 -1.98
N LYS A 163 -14.46 -1.17 -0.83
CA LYS A 163 -13.07 -1.11 -0.39
C LYS A 163 -12.59 -2.49 0.01
N PHE A 164 -11.33 -2.77 -0.31
CA PHE A 164 -10.65 -3.98 0.11
C PHE A 164 -9.92 -3.72 1.42
N LEU A 165 -10.10 -4.63 2.37
CA LEU A 165 -9.49 -4.61 3.69
C LEU A 165 -8.67 -5.89 3.87
N TYR A 166 -7.56 -5.77 4.60
CA TYR A 166 -6.75 -6.92 5.01
C TYR A 166 -6.17 -7.74 3.85
N GLN A 167 -5.79 -7.10 2.74
CA GLN A 167 -5.02 -7.76 1.69
C GLN A 167 -3.63 -8.13 2.24
N GLY A 168 -3.43 -9.41 2.53
CA GLY A 168 -2.16 -9.93 3.03
C GLY A 168 -1.10 -10.05 1.94
N GLY A 169 0.15 -10.24 2.37
CA GLY A 169 1.29 -10.44 1.47
C GLY A 169 1.89 -9.15 0.93
N GLN A 170 2.77 -9.30 -0.05
CA GLN A 170 3.41 -8.20 -0.78
C GLN A 170 2.82 -8.14 -2.20
N THR A 171 1.52 -7.88 -2.29
CA THR A 171 0.73 -7.95 -3.53
C THR A 171 -0.09 -6.68 -3.75
N ASP A 172 -0.41 -6.41 -5.01
CA ASP A 172 -1.32 -5.34 -5.41
C ASP A 172 -2.67 -5.94 -5.85
N ILE A 173 -3.76 -5.18 -5.75
CA ILE A 173 -5.03 -5.53 -6.44
C ILE A 173 -5.01 -4.83 -7.78
N GLU A 174 -4.78 -5.59 -8.85
CA GLU A 174 -4.65 -5.05 -10.21
C GLU A 174 -6.00 -4.99 -10.94
N ALA A 175 -6.92 -5.90 -10.63
CA ALA A 175 -8.23 -5.99 -11.28
C ALA A 175 -9.31 -6.50 -10.31
N VAL A 176 -10.55 -6.10 -10.58
CA VAL A 176 -11.74 -6.52 -9.83
C VAL A 176 -12.87 -6.74 -10.83
N ASP A 177 -13.36 -7.98 -10.91
CA ASP A 177 -14.50 -8.35 -11.74
C ASP A 177 -15.75 -8.57 -10.88
N VAL A 178 -16.88 -8.07 -11.35
CA VAL A 178 -18.18 -8.22 -10.68
C VAL A 178 -19.15 -8.91 -11.63
N ALA A 179 -19.58 -10.12 -11.27
CA ALA A 179 -20.56 -10.88 -12.05
C ALA A 179 -21.97 -10.76 -11.44
N ARG A 180 -22.98 -10.57 -12.30
CA ARG A 180 -24.39 -10.66 -11.88
C ARG A 180 -24.81 -12.13 -11.81
N VAL A 181 -25.30 -12.56 -10.65
CA VAL A 181 -25.90 -13.90 -10.51
C VAL A 181 -27.39 -13.82 -10.81
N VAL A 182 -27.80 -14.35 -11.97
CA VAL A 182 -29.22 -14.52 -12.29
C VAL A 182 -29.70 -15.78 -11.60
N LYS A 183 -30.43 -15.65 -10.48
CA LYS A 183 -31.16 -16.80 -9.90
C LYS A 183 -32.29 -17.15 -10.87
N ARG A 184 -32.16 -18.25 -11.61
CA ARG A 184 -33.32 -18.85 -12.28
C ARG A 184 -34.29 -19.27 -11.18
N LEU A 185 -35.43 -18.60 -11.10
CA LEU A 185 -36.60 -19.16 -10.42
C LEU A 185 -36.95 -20.44 -11.18
N THR A 186 -36.53 -21.59 -10.68
CA THR A 186 -37.18 -22.85 -11.03
C THR A 186 -38.61 -22.71 -10.52
N ARG A 187 -39.56 -22.38 -11.43
CA ARG A 187 -40.97 -22.69 -11.21
C ARG A 187 -41.00 -24.20 -10.98
N THR A 188 -41.00 -24.64 -9.73
CA THR A 188 -41.57 -25.94 -9.37
C THR A 188 -43.00 -25.88 -9.85
N GLY A 189 -43.25 -26.51 -10.99
CA GLY A 189 -44.54 -26.61 -11.60
C GLY A 189 -45.46 -27.42 -10.68
N SER A 190 -46.50 -26.76 -10.21
CA SER A 190 -47.79 -27.38 -9.93
C SER A 190 -48.84 -26.33 -10.29
N LEU A 191 -49.22 -26.29 -11.57
CA LEU A 191 -50.51 -25.70 -11.93
C LEU A 191 -51.57 -26.71 -11.47
N PRO A 192 -52.55 -26.33 -10.62
CA PRO A 192 -53.76 -27.10 -10.50
C PRO A 192 -54.57 -26.98 -11.80
N ILE A 193 -55.14 -28.12 -12.15
CA ILE A 193 -56.05 -28.40 -13.25
C ILE A 193 -57.31 -27.53 -13.05
N GLU A 194 -57.82 -26.88 -14.11
CA GLU A 194 -59.17 -27.18 -14.58
C GLU A 194 -59.39 -26.85 -16.07
N PRO A 195 -60.25 -27.65 -16.75
CA PRO A 195 -60.51 -27.61 -18.18
C PRO A 195 -61.80 -26.81 -18.51
N GLU A 196 -62.29 -26.98 -19.75
CA GLU A 196 -63.56 -26.45 -20.31
C GLU A 196 -63.46 -25.03 -20.91
N CYS A 197 -63.89 -24.73 -22.14
CA CYS A 197 -64.49 -25.46 -23.27
C CYS A 197 -64.07 -24.71 -24.55
#